data_AF-A0AAV5TFD0-F1
#
_entry.id   AF-A0AAV5TFD0-F1
#
_cell.length_a   1.000
_cell.length_b   1.000
_cell.length_c   1.000
_cell.angle_alpha   90.00
_cell.angle_beta   90.00
_cell.angle_gamma   90.00
#
_symmetry.space_group_name_H-M   'P 1'
#
loop_
_entity.id
_entity.type
_entity.pdbx_description
1 polymer ?
#
loop_
_entity_poly.entity_id
_entity_poly.type
_entity_poly.pdbx_seq_one_letter_code
_entity_poly.pdbx_strand_id
1 'polypeptide(L)'
;RFQTIYGALVMVTHATLFYLLIWHTKTWSRPVRAGYLLNQAQMLLNDVWTCFLFRIYSLLPYPIIFCDGPACSAFGAANCFVIEHVFAINSICTILFMLFMMQQHIMLPTSKLAFPGWVRVLLMCILYASLFINPISAYITSVEPTNREEILEREELTWIHDFASDVIVLGDIDNCGIYRYAVYVIILSIAVFGPVRIFLVATTIRFLEKQV
;
A
#
# COMPACT_ATOMS: atom_id res chain seq x y z
N ARG A 1 -15.33 14.15 5.70
CA ARG A 1 -15.89 14.81 4.48
C ARG A 1 -14.87 14.94 3.35
N PHE A 2 -13.65 15.43 3.62
CA PHE A 2 -12.59 15.55 2.62
C PHE A 2 -12.29 14.23 1.88
N GLN A 3 -12.05 13.13 2.60
CA GLN A 3 -11.77 11.82 1.99
C GLN A 3 -12.88 11.33 1.04
N THR A 4 -14.15 11.58 1.34
CA THR A 4 -15.26 11.19 0.46
C THR A 4 -15.26 12.00 -0.85
N ILE A 5 -15.00 13.31 -0.76
CA ILE A 5 -14.89 14.18 -1.95
C ILE A 5 -13.68 13.78 -2.79
N TYR A 6 -12.53 13.57 -2.13
CA TYR A 6 -11.32 13.07 -2.76
C TYR A 6 -11.56 11.73 -3.46
N GLY A 7 -12.17 10.77 -2.76
CA GLY A 7 -12.54 9.47 -3.31
C GLY A 7 -13.42 9.59 -4.54
N ALA A 8 -14.44 10.45 -4.52
CA ALA A 8 -15.31 10.66 -5.68
C ALA A 8 -14.55 11.17 -6.92
N LEU A 9 -13.61 12.10 -6.74
CA LEU A 9 -12.75 12.60 -7.83
C LEU A 9 -11.79 11.51 -8.35
N VAL A 10 -11.23 10.70 -7.44
CA VAL A 10 -10.37 9.58 -7.79
C VAL A 10 -11.14 8.51 -8.57
N MET A 11 -12.41 8.25 -8.24
CA MET A 11 -13.25 7.32 -9.01
C MET A 11 -13.44 7.76 -10.47
N VAL A 12 -13.62 9.06 -10.73
CA VAL A 12 -13.68 9.61 -12.09
C VAL A 12 -12.37 9.40 -12.83
N THR A 13 -11.25 9.57 -12.12
CA THR A 13 -9.91 9.31 -12.67
C THR A 13 -9.74 7.84 -13.04
N HIS A 14 -10.15 6.90 -12.18
CA HIS A 14 -10.12 5.47 -12.50
C HIS A 14 -11.00 5.13 -13.69
N ALA A 15 -12.22 5.65 -13.75
CA ALA A 15 -13.13 5.41 -14.87
C ALA A 15 -12.52 5.88 -16.20
N THR A 16 -11.88 7.05 -16.20
CA THR A 16 -11.17 7.59 -17.37
C THR A 16 -9.99 6.70 -17.77
N LEU A 17 -9.18 6.27 -16.81
CA LEU A 17 -8.04 5.40 -17.07
C LEU A 17 -8.47 4.01 -17.59
N PHE A 18 -9.54 3.43 -17.03
CA PHE A 18 -10.12 2.20 -17.56
C PHE A 18 -10.64 2.37 -18.97
N TYR A 19 -11.34 3.46 -19.26
CA TYR A 19 -11.80 3.78 -20.60
C TYR A 19 -10.63 3.85 -21.59
N LEU A 20 -9.56 4.58 -21.24
CA LEU A 20 -8.35 4.66 -22.07
C LEU A 20 -7.67 3.30 -22.26
N LEU A 21 -7.49 2.53 -21.19
CA LEU A 21 -6.86 1.21 -21.23
C LEU A 21 -7.67 0.20 -22.06
N ILE A 22 -9.00 0.21 -21.96
CA ILE A 22 -9.84 -0.76 -22.68
C ILE A 22 -9.96 -0.38 -24.17
N TRP A 23 -10.17 0.89 -24.48
CA TRP A 23 -10.55 1.32 -25.82
C TRP A 23 -9.41 1.88 -26.66
N HIS A 24 -8.43 2.54 -26.04
CA HIS A 24 -7.38 3.28 -26.74
C HIS A 24 -6.00 2.60 -26.75
N THR A 25 -5.79 1.52 -25.99
CA THR A 25 -4.51 0.79 -25.97
C THR A 25 -4.51 -0.52 -26.79
N LYS A 26 -5.31 -0.59 -27.86
CA LYS A 26 -5.43 -1.80 -28.69
C LYS A 26 -4.13 -2.21 -29.39
N THR A 27 -3.19 -1.27 -29.57
CA THR A 27 -1.87 -1.51 -30.17
C THR A 27 -0.86 -2.10 -29.19
N TRP A 28 -1.15 -2.10 -27.89
CA TRP A 28 -0.24 -2.61 -26.87
C TRP A 28 -0.22 -4.13 -26.88
N SER A 29 0.90 -4.71 -26.43
CA SER A 29 0.97 -6.15 -26.23
C SER A 29 -0.05 -6.57 -25.15
N ARG A 30 -0.76 -7.67 -25.41
CA ARG A 30 -1.76 -8.24 -24.47
C ARG A 30 -1.26 -8.37 -23.03
N PRO A 31 -0.04 -8.89 -22.74
CA PRO A 31 0.43 -9.01 -21.36
C PRO A 31 0.65 -7.66 -20.68
N VAL A 32 1.16 -6.65 -21.40
CA VAL A 32 1.36 -5.29 -20.86
C VAL A 32 0.01 -4.67 -20.53
N ARG A 33 -0.96 -4.74 -21.45
CA ARG A 33 -2.31 -4.22 -21.22
C ARG A 33 -3.00 -4.90 -20.03
N ALA A 34 -2.88 -6.23 -19.90
CA ALA A 34 -3.43 -6.97 -18.78
C ALA A 34 -2.80 -6.55 -17.44
N GLY A 35 -1.49 -6.35 -17.41
CA GLY A 35 -0.78 -5.83 -16.23
C GLY A 35 -1.34 -4.48 -15.80
N TYR A 36 -1.42 -3.51 -16.72
CA TYR A 36 -1.96 -2.17 -16.41
C TYR A 36 -3.41 -2.21 -15.95
N LEU A 37 -4.26 -3.05 -16.55
CA LEU A 37 -5.65 -3.23 -16.11
C LEU A 37 -5.72 -3.82 -14.70
N LEU A 38 -4.90 -4.83 -14.38
CA LEU A 38 -4.85 -5.42 -13.05
C LEU A 38 -4.38 -4.40 -12.01
N ASN A 39 -3.32 -3.64 -12.30
CA ASN A 39 -2.84 -2.58 -11.43
C ASN A 39 -3.91 -1.50 -11.21
N GLN A 40 -4.61 -1.11 -12.28
CA GLN A 40 -5.67 -0.11 -12.18
C GLN A 40 -6.86 -0.58 -11.35
N ALA A 41 -7.24 -1.86 -11.47
CA ALA A 41 -8.28 -2.48 -10.65
C ALA A 41 -7.87 -2.56 -9.19
N GLN A 42 -6.62 -2.92 -8.94
CA GLN A 42 -6.06 -3.04 -7.62
C GLN A 42 -5.95 -1.67 -6.92
N MET A 43 -5.52 -0.62 -7.62
CA MET A 43 -5.57 0.76 -7.11
C MET A 43 -7.00 1.24 -6.85
N LEU A 44 -7.94 0.96 -7.77
CA LEU A 44 -9.36 1.28 -7.58
C LEU A 44 -9.91 0.64 -6.30
N LEU A 45 -9.62 -0.64 -6.06
CA LEU A 45 -10.06 -1.34 -4.85
C LEU A 45 -9.47 -0.71 -3.60
N ASN A 46 -8.18 -0.35 -3.63
CA ASN A 46 -7.51 0.34 -2.52
C ASN A 46 -8.12 1.72 -2.24
N ASP A 47 -8.41 2.51 -3.27
CA ASP A 47 -8.99 3.83 -3.12
C ASP A 47 -10.45 3.76 -2.67
N VAL A 48 -11.21 2.75 -3.14
CA VAL A 48 -12.56 2.48 -2.62
C VAL A 48 -12.51 2.12 -1.13
N TRP A 49 -11.57 1.23 -0.78
CA TRP A 49 -11.36 0.81 0.60
C TRP A 49 -11.01 2.00 1.50
N THR A 50 -9.97 2.77 1.18
CA THR A 50 -9.49 3.89 2.01
C THR A 50 -10.41 5.12 2.02
N CYS A 51 -11.06 5.45 0.91
CA CYS A 51 -11.86 6.68 0.83
C CYS A 51 -13.31 6.53 1.31
N PHE A 52 -13.87 5.32 1.22
CA PHE A 52 -15.29 5.08 1.55
C PHE A 52 -15.50 4.09 2.69
N LEU A 53 -14.69 3.03 2.79
CA LEU A 53 -14.91 1.94 3.75
C LEU A 53 -14.14 2.13 5.06
N PHE A 54 -12.85 2.44 4.96
CA PHE A 54 -11.87 2.54 6.04
C PHE A 54 -11.25 3.94 6.08
N ARG A 55 -11.99 4.90 6.65
CA ARG A 55 -11.57 6.31 6.70
C ARG A 55 -10.74 6.56 7.94
N ILE A 56 -9.43 6.44 7.80
CA ILE A 56 -8.48 6.68 8.91
C ILE A 56 -8.11 8.15 9.06
N TYR A 57 -7.91 8.56 10.31
CA TYR A 57 -7.38 9.85 10.69
C TYR A 57 -6.31 9.66 11.76
N SER A 58 -5.08 10.09 11.48
CA SER A 58 -4.00 10.09 12.47
C SER A 58 -4.12 11.32 13.36
N LEU A 59 -4.10 11.12 14.68
CA LEU A 59 -4.28 12.17 15.68
C LEU A 59 -2.94 12.67 16.21
N LEU A 60 -2.15 13.32 15.36
CA LEU A 60 -0.87 13.89 15.76
C LEU A 60 -1.07 14.97 16.86
N PRO A 61 -0.17 15.06 17.86
CA PRO A 61 1.10 14.33 17.98
C PRO A 61 1.00 12.91 18.58
N TYR A 62 -0.19 12.49 19.01
CA TYR A 62 -0.39 11.17 19.60
C TYR A 62 -0.28 10.09 18.53
N PRO A 63 0.36 8.95 18.81
CA PRO A 63 0.35 7.81 17.90
C PRO A 63 -0.99 7.06 18.02
N ILE A 64 -2.09 7.78 17.75
CA ILE A 64 -3.46 7.28 17.79
C ILE A 64 -4.05 7.36 16.38
N ILE A 65 -4.70 6.29 15.96
CA ILE A 65 -5.43 6.21 14.70
C ILE A 65 -6.92 6.14 15.02
N PHE A 66 -7.66 7.14 14.56
CA PHE A 66 -9.11 7.14 14.59
C PHE A 66 -9.65 6.57 13.27
N CYS A 67 -10.63 5.67 13.36
CA CYS A 67 -11.22 4.96 12.24
C CYS A 67 -12.70 5.32 12.09
N ASP A 68 -13.06 6.05 11.04
CA ASP A 68 -14.45 6.34 10.71
C ASP A 68 -14.88 5.48 9.51
N GLY A 69 -16.07 4.91 9.54
CA GLY A 69 -16.68 4.29 8.37
C GLY A 69 -17.17 2.86 8.53
N PRO A 70 -17.86 2.36 7.49
CA PRO A 70 -18.60 1.12 7.58
C PRO A 70 -17.73 -0.08 7.95
N ALA A 71 -16.50 -0.15 7.43
CA ALA A 71 -15.58 -1.24 7.73
C ALA A 71 -15.12 -1.22 9.20
N CYS A 72 -14.84 -0.03 9.76
CA CYS A 72 -14.44 0.13 11.16
C CYS A 72 -15.53 -0.44 12.09
N SER A 73 -16.80 -0.08 11.85
CA SER A 73 -17.92 -0.57 12.64
C SER A 73 -18.17 -2.09 12.48
N ALA A 74 -17.86 -2.65 11.32
CA ALA A 74 -18.14 -4.05 11.01
C ALA A 74 -17.03 -5.01 11.47
N PHE A 75 -15.76 -4.62 11.35
CA PHE A 75 -14.61 -5.47 11.59
C PHE A 75 -13.74 -5.03 12.78
N GLY A 76 -13.93 -3.81 13.29
CA GLY A 76 -13.08 -3.17 14.28
C GLY A 76 -11.87 -2.47 13.65
N ALA A 77 -11.42 -1.39 14.30
CA ALA A 77 -10.36 -0.53 13.78
C ALA A 77 -9.03 -1.29 13.58
N ALA A 78 -8.60 -2.08 14.57
CA ALA A 78 -7.34 -2.85 14.51
C ALA A 78 -7.30 -3.84 13.32
N ASN A 79 -8.39 -4.59 13.09
CA ASN A 79 -8.47 -5.51 11.96
C ASN A 79 -8.45 -4.77 10.62
N CYS A 80 -9.19 -3.66 10.52
CA CYS A 80 -9.18 -2.85 9.30
C CYS A 80 -7.78 -2.26 9.01
N PHE A 81 -7.04 -1.88 10.05
CA PHE A 81 -5.66 -1.41 9.93
C PHE A 81 -4.71 -2.48 9.38
N VAL A 82 -4.87 -3.73 9.79
CA VAL A 82 -4.11 -4.86 9.23
C VAL A 82 -4.51 -5.14 7.78
N ILE A 83 -5.81 -5.11 7.48
CA ILE A 83 -6.33 -5.26 6.11
C ILE A 83 -5.76 -4.17 5.18
N GLU A 84 -5.68 -2.94 5.65
CA GLU A 84 -5.05 -1.83 4.92
C GLU A 84 -3.59 -2.14 4.58
N HIS A 85 -2.81 -2.66 5.53
CA HIS A 85 -1.43 -3.07 5.24
C HIS A 85 -1.37 -4.15 4.18
N VAL A 86 -2.31 -5.10 4.17
CA VAL A 86 -2.40 -6.13 3.12
C VAL A 86 -2.72 -5.49 1.76
N PHE A 87 -3.65 -4.54 1.69
CA PHE A 87 -3.94 -3.80 0.44
C PHE A 87 -2.73 -2.99 -0.05
N ALA A 88 -2.05 -2.28 0.85
CA ALA A 88 -0.85 -1.51 0.53
C ALA A 88 0.28 -2.40 -0.01
N ILE A 89 0.54 -3.55 0.62
CA ILE A 89 1.55 -4.51 0.15
C ILE A 89 1.16 -5.10 -1.22
N ASN A 90 -0.09 -5.52 -1.40
CA ASN A 90 -0.55 -5.99 -2.71
C ASN A 90 -0.40 -4.91 -3.79
N SER A 91 -0.61 -3.63 -3.44
CA SER A 91 -0.35 -2.50 -4.34
C SER A 91 1.10 -2.41 -4.78
N ILE A 92 2.00 -2.39 -3.81
CA ILE A 92 3.44 -2.26 -4.05
C ILE A 92 3.95 -3.45 -4.86
N CYS A 93 3.53 -4.67 -4.50
CA CYS A 93 3.91 -5.88 -5.23
C CYS A 93 3.40 -5.89 -6.67
N THR A 94 2.16 -5.48 -6.91
CA THR A 94 1.59 -5.42 -8.26
C THR A 94 2.35 -4.43 -9.14
N ILE A 95 2.67 -3.24 -8.61
CA ILE A 95 3.46 -2.24 -9.31
C ILE A 95 4.88 -2.74 -9.61
N LEU A 96 5.56 -3.32 -8.62
CA LEU A 96 6.91 -3.88 -8.80
C LEU A 96 6.92 -5.01 -9.82
N PHE A 97 5.91 -5.89 -9.77
CA PHE A 97 5.74 -6.97 -10.74
C PHE A 97 5.58 -6.41 -12.15
N MET A 98 4.71 -5.41 -12.35
CA MET A 98 4.56 -4.78 -13.65
C MET A 98 5.85 -4.15 -14.15
N LEU A 99 6.52 -3.34 -13.32
CA LEU A 99 7.78 -2.68 -13.69
C LEU A 99 8.84 -3.71 -14.07
N PHE A 100 8.94 -4.79 -13.31
CA PHE A 100 9.87 -5.86 -13.60
C PHE A 100 9.51 -6.58 -14.91
N MET A 101 8.25 -6.92 -15.12
CA MET A 101 7.82 -7.60 -16.36
C MET A 101 8.02 -6.71 -17.59
N MET A 102 7.73 -5.41 -17.52
CA MET A 102 8.02 -4.45 -18.58
C MET A 102 9.50 -4.35 -18.86
N GLN A 103 10.31 -4.20 -17.81
CA GLN A 103 11.77 -4.16 -17.90
C GLN A 103 12.30 -5.42 -18.60
N GLN A 104 11.81 -6.60 -18.21
CA GLN A 104 12.21 -7.88 -18.78
C GLN A 104 11.74 -8.09 -20.23
N HIS A 105 10.66 -7.42 -20.64
CA HIS A 105 10.15 -7.49 -22.02
C HIS A 105 10.94 -6.58 -22.98
N ILE A 106 11.42 -5.43 -22.50
CA ILE A 106 12.21 -4.47 -23.29
C ILE A 106 13.66 -4.92 -23.45
N MET A 107 14.18 -5.73 -22.52
CA MET A 107 15.55 -6.20 -22.57
C MET A 107 15.83 -7.13 -23.75
N LEU A 108 16.97 -6.90 -24.41
CA LEU A 108 17.50 -7.81 -25.42
C LEU A 108 17.82 -9.18 -24.78
N PRO A 109 17.57 -10.30 -25.48
CA PRO A 109 17.89 -11.64 -24.97
C PRO A 109 19.36 -11.85 -24.62
N THR A 110 20.26 -11.05 -25.20
CA THR A 110 21.71 -11.07 -24.94
C THR A 110 22.12 -10.27 -23.70
N SER A 111 21.22 -9.50 -23.11
CA SER A 111 21.50 -8.71 -21.92
C SER A 111 21.75 -9.61 -20.72
N LYS A 112 22.82 -9.34 -19.96
CA LYS A 112 23.11 -10.02 -18.69
C LYS A 112 22.02 -9.84 -17.63
N LEU A 113 21.12 -8.87 -17.83
CA LEU A 113 20.01 -8.55 -16.95
C LEU A 113 18.68 -9.24 -17.38
N ALA A 114 18.69 -10.00 -18.48
CA ALA A 114 17.56 -10.82 -18.88
C ALA A 114 17.53 -12.11 -18.05
N PHE A 115 16.50 -12.26 -17.23
CA PHE A 115 16.33 -13.44 -16.40
C PHE A 115 15.47 -14.49 -17.12
N PRO A 116 15.74 -15.81 -16.91
CA PRO A 116 14.82 -16.85 -17.36
C PRO A 116 13.51 -16.79 -16.55
N GLY A 117 12.41 -17.28 -17.14
CA GLY A 117 11.07 -17.15 -16.57
C GLY A 117 10.91 -17.69 -15.14
N TRP A 118 11.58 -18.78 -14.79
CA TRP A 118 11.52 -19.34 -13.44
C TRP A 118 12.22 -18.46 -12.39
N VAL A 119 13.32 -17.79 -12.75
CA VAL A 119 14.00 -16.81 -11.87
C VAL A 119 13.10 -15.61 -11.63
N ARG A 120 12.37 -15.17 -12.67
CA ARG A 120 11.39 -14.08 -12.55
C ARG A 120 10.33 -14.40 -11.50
N VAL A 121 9.72 -15.58 -11.58
CA VAL A 121 8.70 -16.03 -10.62
C VAL A 121 9.30 -16.14 -9.22
N LEU A 122 10.47 -16.76 -9.07
CA LEU A 122 11.14 -16.92 -7.79
C LEU A 122 11.43 -15.56 -7.12
N LEU A 123 11.98 -14.62 -7.88
CA LEU A 123 12.25 -13.26 -7.39
C LEU A 123 10.96 -12.58 -6.93
N MET A 124 9.87 -12.67 -7.71
CA MET A 124 8.59 -12.08 -7.31
C MET A 124 8.01 -12.72 -6.05
N CYS A 125 8.10 -14.04 -5.89
CA CYS A 125 7.69 -14.72 -4.67
C CYS A 125 8.50 -14.26 -3.45
N ILE A 126 9.82 -14.12 -3.59
CA ILE A 126 10.70 -13.63 -2.52
C ILE A 126 10.34 -12.18 -2.15
N LEU A 127 10.17 -11.30 -3.14
CA LEU A 127 9.79 -9.90 -2.91
C LEU A 127 8.41 -9.80 -2.24
N TYR A 128 7.45 -10.63 -2.67
CA TYR A 128 6.12 -10.67 -2.06
C TYR A 128 6.18 -11.16 -0.61
N ALA A 129 6.85 -12.29 -0.35
CA ALA A 129 6.98 -12.86 0.99
C ALA A 129 7.68 -11.90 1.96
N SER A 130 8.72 -11.20 1.51
CA SER A 130 9.43 -10.22 2.33
C SER A 130 8.59 -8.97 2.61
N LEU A 131 7.83 -8.45 1.64
CA LEU A 131 6.89 -7.36 1.89
C LEU A 131 5.72 -7.78 2.80
N PHE A 132 5.29 -9.04 2.75
CA PHE A 132 4.23 -9.58 3.60
C PHE A 132 4.59 -9.61 5.09
N ILE A 133 5.87 -9.44 5.44
CA ILE A 133 6.29 -9.23 6.83
C ILE A 133 5.68 -7.94 7.42
N ASN A 134 5.37 -6.93 6.59
CA ASN A 134 4.77 -5.68 7.05
C ASN A 134 3.38 -5.88 7.69
N PRO A 135 2.37 -6.47 7.03
CA PRO A 135 1.07 -6.70 7.66
C PRO A 135 1.16 -7.66 8.86
N ILE A 136 2.08 -8.63 8.85
CA ILE A 136 2.33 -9.50 10.02
C ILE A 136 2.85 -8.66 11.20
N SER A 137 3.82 -7.79 10.95
CA SER A 137 4.37 -6.89 11.96
C SER A 137 3.31 -5.91 12.47
N ALA A 138 2.50 -5.34 11.59
CA ALA A 138 1.38 -4.48 11.97
C ALA A 138 0.40 -5.23 12.88
N TYR A 139 0.02 -6.47 12.53
CA TYR A 139 -0.85 -7.30 13.35
C TYR A 139 -0.27 -7.54 14.74
N ILE A 140 0.97 -8.04 14.84
CA ILE A 140 1.63 -8.36 16.12
C ILE A 140 1.82 -7.12 16.99
N THR A 141 2.09 -5.97 16.39
CA THR A 141 2.43 -4.73 17.12
C THR A 141 1.24 -3.81 17.34
N SER A 142 0.07 -4.11 16.78
CA SER A 142 -1.19 -3.38 16.99
C SER A 142 -1.89 -3.72 18.32
N VAL A 143 -1.24 -4.50 19.18
CA VAL A 143 -1.73 -4.80 20.53
C VAL A 143 -1.81 -3.50 21.33
N GLU A 144 -2.96 -3.28 21.97
CA GLU A 144 -3.19 -2.08 22.77
C GLU A 144 -2.17 -1.96 23.92
N PRO A 145 -1.64 -0.75 24.18
CA PRO A 145 -0.71 -0.53 25.28
C PRO A 145 -1.41 -0.66 26.63
N THR A 146 -0.66 -1.04 27.67
CA THR A 146 -1.20 -1.24 29.02
C THR A 146 -1.75 0.05 29.66
N ASN A 147 -1.27 1.22 29.21
CA ASN A 147 -1.70 2.54 29.66
C ASN A 147 -2.72 3.20 28.71
N ARG A 148 -3.47 2.42 27.93
CA ARG A 148 -4.50 2.90 26.99
C ARG A 148 -5.48 3.87 27.65
N GLU A 149 -6.07 3.48 28.79
CA GLU A 149 -7.07 4.30 29.48
C GLU A 149 -6.49 5.63 29.96
N GLU A 150 -5.29 5.61 30.56
CA GLU A 150 -4.59 6.83 30.99
C GLU A 150 -4.32 7.79 29.82
N ILE A 151 -3.97 7.26 28.63
CA ILE A 151 -3.77 8.08 27.43
C ILE A 151 -5.12 8.70 27.01
N LEU A 152 -6.18 7.90 26.96
CA LEU A 152 -7.50 8.35 26.49
C LEU A 152 -8.19 9.33 27.47
N GLU A 153 -7.87 9.26 28.77
CA GLU A 153 -8.41 10.15 29.81
C GLU A 153 -7.85 11.58 29.79
N ARG A 154 -6.86 11.88 28.94
CA ARG A 154 -6.29 13.23 28.84
C ARG A 154 -7.32 14.24 28.34
N GLU A 155 -7.27 15.46 28.89
CA GLU A 155 -8.25 16.51 28.64
C GLU A 155 -8.41 16.82 27.15
N GLU A 156 -7.31 16.84 26.40
CA GLU A 156 -7.28 17.08 24.96
C GLU A 156 -7.87 15.95 24.10
N LEU A 157 -8.05 14.75 24.65
CA LEU A 157 -8.62 13.58 23.97
C LEU A 157 -10.04 13.26 24.43
N THR A 158 -10.63 14.06 25.31
CA THR A 158 -11.98 13.82 25.87
C THR A 158 -13.07 13.65 24.83
N TRP A 159 -12.96 14.32 23.68
CA TRP A 159 -13.92 14.21 22.56
C TRP A 159 -13.90 12.83 21.88
N ILE A 160 -12.86 12.01 22.11
CA ILE A 160 -12.69 10.68 21.52
C ILE A 160 -13.50 9.62 22.29
N HIS A 161 -13.86 9.89 23.55
CA HIS A 161 -14.58 8.91 24.37
C HIS A 161 -15.90 8.46 23.75
N ASP A 162 -16.58 9.34 23.01
CA ASP A 162 -17.81 9.01 22.26
C ASP A 162 -17.58 7.98 21.14
N PHE A 163 -16.33 7.73 20.77
CA PHE A 163 -15.90 6.85 19.68
C PHE A 163 -14.86 5.81 20.11
N ALA A 164 -14.81 5.45 21.40
CA ALA A 164 -13.73 4.63 21.95
C ALA A 164 -13.52 3.25 21.28
N SER A 165 -14.54 2.68 20.62
CA SER A 165 -14.44 1.42 19.86
C SER A 165 -13.73 1.56 18.51
N ASP A 166 -13.58 2.79 18.02
CA ASP A 166 -13.11 3.12 16.68
C ASP A 166 -11.67 3.68 16.69
N VAL A 167 -10.96 3.50 17.80
CA VAL A 167 -9.66 4.13 18.05
C VAL A 167 -8.61 3.06 18.29
N ILE A 168 -7.48 3.18 17.60
CA ILE A 168 -6.29 2.36 17.81
C ILE A 168 -5.26 3.22 18.51
N VAL A 169 -4.97 2.91 19.77
CA VAL A 169 -3.89 3.55 20.52
C VAL A 169 -2.62 2.73 20.30
N LEU A 170 -1.61 3.30 19.63
CA LEU A 170 -0.37 2.59 19.31
C LEU A 170 0.74 2.88 20.34
N GLY A 171 0.53 3.86 21.21
CA GLY A 171 1.44 4.23 22.30
C GLY A 171 1.16 5.64 22.82
N ASP A 172 2.14 6.22 23.50
CA ASP A 172 2.10 7.57 24.05
C ASP A 172 2.98 8.54 23.24
N ILE A 173 2.87 9.84 23.51
CA ILE A 173 3.81 10.86 23.03
C ILE A 173 5.23 10.42 23.40
N ASP A 174 6.15 10.53 22.44
CA ASP A 174 7.55 10.10 22.53
C ASP A 174 7.79 8.59 22.70
N ASN A 175 6.75 7.78 22.91
CA ASN A 175 6.88 6.33 23.10
C ASN A 175 5.74 5.54 22.45
N CYS A 176 5.93 5.16 21.19
CA CYS A 176 5.04 4.26 20.45
C CYS A 176 5.12 2.78 20.91
N GLY A 177 5.70 2.49 22.08
CA GLY A 177 5.76 1.14 22.64
C GLY A 177 6.28 0.07 21.67
N ILE A 178 5.49 -0.98 21.47
CA ILE A 178 5.81 -2.10 20.57
C ILE A 178 5.59 -1.71 19.10
N TYR A 179 4.73 -0.75 18.79
CA TYR A 179 4.45 -0.30 17.42
C TYR A 179 5.67 0.26 16.69
N ARG A 180 6.68 0.76 17.42
CA ARG A 180 7.96 1.19 16.83
C ARG A 180 8.63 0.10 15.97
N TYR A 181 8.43 -1.18 16.28
CA TYR A 181 8.99 -2.27 15.50
C TYR A 181 8.33 -2.40 14.12
N ALA A 182 7.02 -2.16 14.00
CA ALA A 182 6.37 -2.11 12.69
C ALA A 182 6.91 -0.97 11.84
N VAL A 183 7.14 0.21 12.45
CA VAL A 183 7.75 1.34 11.77
C VAL A 183 9.15 0.99 11.26
N TYR A 184 9.97 0.29 12.05
CA TYR A 184 11.29 -0.18 11.58
C TYR A 184 11.19 -1.17 10.42
N VAL A 185 10.24 -2.11 10.45
CA VAL A 185 10.00 -3.06 9.35
C VAL A 185 9.58 -2.32 8.07
N ILE A 186 8.73 -1.30 8.18
CA ILE A 186 8.32 -0.46 7.05
C ILE A 186 9.51 0.33 6.49
N ILE A 187 10.31 0.97 7.35
CA ILE A 187 11.50 1.73 6.92
C ILE A 187 12.50 0.81 6.23
N LEU A 188 12.76 -0.38 6.79
CA LEU A 188 13.64 -1.38 6.19
C LEU A 188 13.11 -1.82 4.82
N SER A 189 11.80 -2.03 4.70
CA SER A 189 11.16 -2.35 3.42
C SER A 189 11.39 -1.21 2.41
N ILE A 190 11.14 0.04 2.77
CA ILE A 190 11.38 1.18 1.88
C ILE A 190 12.86 1.23 1.44
N ALA A 191 13.80 1.03 2.38
CA ALA A 191 15.23 1.03 2.10
C ALA A 191 15.65 -0.10 1.13
N VAL A 192 14.99 -1.25 1.17
CA VAL A 192 15.27 -2.40 0.28
C VAL A 192 14.58 -2.25 -1.07
N PHE A 193 13.28 -1.96 -1.08
CA PHE A 193 12.46 -1.97 -2.30
C PHE A 193 12.49 -0.65 -3.08
N GLY A 194 12.76 0.48 -2.42
CA GLY A 194 12.93 1.77 -3.06
C GLY A 194 14.02 1.75 -4.14
N PRO A 195 15.25 1.32 -3.82
CA PRO A 195 16.32 1.17 -4.82
C PRO A 195 15.98 0.20 -5.94
N VAL A 196 15.30 -0.92 -5.65
CA VAL A 196 14.85 -1.88 -6.68
C VAL A 196 13.92 -1.19 -7.67
N ARG A 197 12.93 -0.43 -7.19
CA ARG A 197 12.03 0.33 -8.05
C ARG A 197 12.79 1.33 -8.93
N ILE A 198 13.69 2.10 -8.33
CA ILE A 198 14.52 3.09 -9.06
C ILE A 198 15.35 2.39 -10.13
N PHE A 199 15.98 1.26 -9.80
CA PHE A 199 16.76 0.47 -10.75
C PHE A 199 15.93 -0.03 -11.93
N LEU A 200 14.73 -0.58 -11.69
CA LEU A 200 13.86 -1.08 -12.75
C LEU A 200 13.41 0.04 -13.70
N VAL A 201 13.06 1.21 -13.15
CA VAL A 201 12.67 2.37 -13.96
C VAL A 201 13.87 2.91 -14.74
N ALA A 202 15.00 3.16 -14.08
CA ALA A 202 16.19 3.74 -14.70
C ALA A 202 16.76 2.84 -15.81
N THR A 203 16.80 1.52 -15.60
CA THR A 203 17.24 0.59 -16.64
C THR A 203 16.27 0.58 -17.81
N THR A 204 14.96 0.57 -17.56
CA THR A 204 13.95 0.62 -18.63
C THR A 204 14.11 1.87 -19.50
N ILE A 205 14.24 3.05 -18.90
CA ILE A 205 14.45 4.32 -19.62
C ILE A 205 15.72 4.25 -20.47
N ARG A 206 16.84 3.84 -19.87
CA ARG A 206 18.13 3.74 -20.58
C ARG A 206 18.09 2.78 -21.78
N PHE A 207 17.28 1.71 -21.73
CA PHE A 207 17.12 0.81 -22.86
C PHE A 207 16.22 1.40 -23.95
N LEU A 208 15.15 2.11 -23.58
CA LEU A 208 14.28 2.80 -24.53
C LEU A 208 15.02 3.90 -25.30
N GLU A 209 15.87 4.68 -24.62
CA GLU A 209 16.70 5.72 -25.26
C GLU A 209 17.67 5.17 -26.31
N LYS A 210 18.07 3.89 -26.21
CA LYS A 210 18.96 3.25 -27.20
C LYS A 210 18.21 2.69 -28.42
N GLN A 211 16.88 2.63 -28.37
CA GLN A 211 16.05 2.10 -29.46
C GLN A 211 15.51 3.19 -30.38
N VAL A 212 15.58 4.46 -29.97
CA VAL A 212 15.24 5.66 -30.75
C VAL A 212 16.48 6.19 -31.43
#